data_AF-A0A4Y1ZBU6-F1
#
_entry.id   AF-A0A4Y1ZBU6-F1
#
_cell.length_a   1.000
_cell.length_b   1.000
_cell.length_c   1.000
_cell.angle_alpha   90.00
_cell.angle_beta   90.00
_cell.angle_gamma   90.00
#
_symmetry.space_group_name_H-M   'P 1'
#
loop_
_entity.id
_entity.type
_entity.pdbx_description
1 polymer ?
#
loop_
_entity_poly.entity_id
_entity_poly.type
_entity_poly.pdbx_seq_one_letter_code
_entity_poly.pdbx_strand_id
1 'polypeptide(L)'
;MEKKRRSFICVKELEPYFMLHLTSVGKLSVSCRPILPKNLLHTADGWTYSEGTVSSLRLDTLLSEIYHLPRVKASEAIARGLAKVNWEIVEKRNFDIREGDVISLRGHGRSKIISCGGLTKKNKIRLQYGRLN
;
A
#
# COMPACT_ATOMS: atom_id res chain seq x y z
N MET A 1 -15.70 -25.59 8.19
CA MET A 1 -15.09 -24.27 8.47
C MET A 1 -13.72 -24.23 7.81
N GLU A 2 -13.52 -23.35 6.83
CA GLU A 2 -12.26 -23.26 6.10
C GLU A 2 -11.18 -22.59 6.96
N LYS A 3 -10.11 -23.32 7.30
CA LYS A 3 -8.99 -22.77 8.09
C LYS A 3 -8.31 -21.68 7.26
N LYS A 4 -8.50 -20.40 7.64
CA LYS A 4 -7.75 -19.26 7.07
C LYS A 4 -6.26 -19.51 7.29
N ARG A 5 -5.50 -19.69 6.20
CA ARG A 5 -4.05 -19.87 6.20
C ARG A 5 -3.39 -18.63 5.58
N ARG A 6 -2.16 -18.34 6.00
CA ARG A 6 -1.31 -17.27 5.46
C ARG A 6 0.09 -17.84 5.24
N SER A 7 0.86 -17.23 4.35
CA SER A 7 2.24 -17.60 4.06
C SER A 7 3.12 -16.35 4.15
N PHE A 8 4.36 -16.53 4.58
CA PHE A 8 5.40 -15.50 4.59
C PHE A 8 6.71 -16.11 4.12
N ILE A 9 7.68 -15.27 3.76
CA ILE A 9 9.00 -15.69 3.32
C ILE A 9 10.01 -15.28 4.40
N CYS A 10 10.96 -16.16 4.69
CA CYS A 10 12.08 -15.90 5.58
C CYS A 10 13.34 -16.55 5.00
N VAL A 11 14.50 -16.18 5.54
CA VAL A 11 15.75 -16.89 5.26
C VAL A 11 15.68 -18.30 5.87
N LYS A 12 16.26 -19.29 5.20
CA LYS A 12 16.10 -20.71 5.53
C LYS A 12 16.56 -21.04 6.95
N GLU A 13 17.60 -20.34 7.42
CA GLU A 13 18.20 -20.49 8.75
C GLU A 13 17.22 -20.17 9.88
N LEU A 14 16.18 -19.36 9.62
CA LEU A 14 15.16 -19.00 10.61
C LEU A 14 13.97 -19.97 10.64
N GLU A 15 13.92 -20.97 9.75
CA GLU A 15 12.81 -21.94 9.70
C GLU A 15 12.58 -22.64 11.06
N PRO A 16 13.61 -23.18 11.76
CA PRO A 16 13.41 -23.84 13.06
C PRO A 16 12.88 -22.88 14.13
N TYR A 17 13.36 -21.63 14.12
CA TYR A 17 12.92 -20.60 15.06
C TYR A 17 11.43 -20.31 14.90
N PHE A 18 10.94 -20.12 13.66
CA PHE A 18 9.52 -19.86 13.43
C PHE A 18 8.65 -21.07 13.74
N MET A 19 9.10 -22.30 13.46
CA MET A 19 8.33 -23.49 13.84
C MET A 19 8.14 -23.64 15.35
N LEU A 20 9.15 -23.28 16.14
CA LEU A 20 9.12 -23.42 17.59
C LEU A 20 8.43 -22.24 18.30
N HIS A 21 8.66 -21.02 17.82
CA HIS A 21 8.27 -19.81 18.54
C HIS A 21 7.06 -19.06 17.97
N LEU A 22 6.70 -19.25 16.70
CA LEU A 22 5.53 -18.58 16.10
C LEU A 22 4.23 -19.30 16.45
N THR A 23 3.81 -19.15 17.70
CA THR A 23 2.60 -19.77 18.26
C THR A 23 1.38 -18.83 18.27
N SER A 24 1.60 -17.53 18.03
CA SER A 24 0.54 -16.53 17.95
C SER A 24 0.87 -15.36 17.01
N VAL A 25 -0.17 -14.76 16.44
CA VAL A 25 -0.11 -13.50 15.68
C VAL A 25 -1.22 -12.59 16.19
N GLY A 26 -0.84 -11.49 16.86
CA GLY A 26 -1.81 -10.66 17.59
C GLY A 26 -2.51 -11.46 18.67
N LYS A 27 -3.86 -11.54 18.62
CA LYS A 27 -4.67 -12.32 19.57
C LYS A 27 -4.96 -13.75 19.10
N LEU A 28 -4.47 -14.16 17.94
CA LEU A 28 -4.80 -15.45 17.32
C LEU A 28 -3.69 -16.46 17.59
N SER A 29 -4.06 -17.64 18.10
CA SER A 29 -3.14 -18.79 18.13
C SER A 29 -2.94 -19.34 16.72
N VAL A 30 -1.69 -19.62 16.37
CA VAL A 30 -1.30 -20.12 15.05
C VAL A 30 -0.29 -21.27 15.19
N SER A 31 -0.17 -22.05 14.12
CA SER A 31 0.94 -22.98 13.94
C SER A 31 1.62 -22.73 12.61
N CYS A 32 2.93 -22.95 12.56
CA CYS A 32 3.76 -22.73 11.38
C CYS A 32 4.27 -24.07 10.85
N ARG A 33 4.42 -24.17 9.52
CA ARG A 33 5.05 -25.32 8.86
C ARG A 33 5.74 -24.86 7.56
N PRO A 34 6.84 -25.50 7.15
CA PRO A 34 7.46 -25.23 5.86
C PRO A 34 6.52 -25.63 4.72
N ILE A 35 6.64 -24.90 3.61
CA ILE A 35 5.92 -25.18 2.36
C ILE A 35 6.89 -25.08 1.19
N LEU A 36 6.61 -25.81 0.11
CA LEU A 36 7.31 -25.62 -1.15
C LEU A 36 6.97 -24.24 -1.73
N PRO A 37 7.90 -23.55 -2.41
CA PRO A 37 7.64 -22.25 -3.04
C PRO A 37 6.42 -22.25 -3.97
N LYS A 38 6.19 -23.34 -4.72
CA LYS A 38 5.00 -23.51 -5.58
C LYS A 38 3.66 -23.54 -4.84
N ASN A 39 3.69 -23.79 -3.54
CA ASN A 39 2.51 -23.80 -2.67
C ASN A 39 2.34 -22.47 -1.92
N LEU A 40 3.17 -21.46 -2.22
CA LEU A 40 3.03 -20.13 -1.64
C LEU A 40 1.65 -19.60 -1.99
N LEU A 41 0.90 -19.19 -0.97
CA LEU A 41 -0.40 -18.58 -1.19
C LEU A 41 -0.20 -17.20 -1.82
N HIS A 42 -0.36 -17.15 -3.13
CA HIS A 42 -0.59 -15.91 -3.85
C HIS A 42 -2.00 -15.47 -3.50
N THR A 43 -2.11 -14.54 -2.55
CA THR A 43 -3.40 -13.88 -2.34
C THR A 43 -3.66 -13.11 -3.62
N ALA A 44 -4.82 -13.30 -4.27
CA ALA A 44 -5.24 -12.42 -5.35
C ALA A 44 -5.19 -11.02 -4.76
N ASP A 45 -4.26 -10.26 -5.27
CA ASP A 45 -3.83 -9.00 -4.73
C ASP A 45 -5.09 -8.12 -4.79
N GLY A 46 -5.65 -7.75 -3.63
CA GLY A 46 -6.97 -7.11 -3.47
C GLY A 46 -7.02 -5.67 -3.99
N TRP A 47 -6.27 -5.40 -5.04
CA TRP A 47 -6.11 -4.11 -5.67
C TRP A 47 -7.31 -3.83 -6.55
N THR A 48 -8.01 -2.75 -6.24
CA THR A 48 -8.94 -2.11 -7.16
C THR A 48 -8.20 -1.05 -7.94
N TYR A 49 -8.18 -1.20 -9.27
CA TYR A 49 -7.55 -0.24 -10.16
C TYR A 49 -8.54 0.84 -10.56
N SER A 50 -8.07 2.07 -10.65
CA SER A 50 -8.88 3.22 -11.02
C SER A 50 -8.05 4.23 -11.80
N GLU A 51 -8.74 5.08 -12.55
CA GLU A 51 -8.16 6.18 -13.31
C GLU A 51 -8.67 7.51 -12.78
N GLY A 52 -7.82 8.52 -12.86
CA GLY A 52 -8.11 9.86 -12.34
C GLY A 52 -7.34 10.95 -13.04
N THR A 53 -7.59 12.20 -12.65
CA THR A 53 -6.81 13.35 -13.15
C THR A 53 -6.44 14.31 -12.05
N VAL A 54 -5.16 14.67 -11.99
CA VAL A 54 -4.61 15.58 -10.96
C VAL A 54 -3.99 16.81 -11.60
N SER A 55 -3.98 17.93 -10.88
CA SER A 55 -3.31 19.15 -11.34
C SER A 55 -1.78 19.10 -11.18
N SER A 56 -1.27 18.19 -10.35
CA SER A 56 0.17 18.02 -10.07
C SER A 56 0.42 16.66 -9.41
N LEU A 57 1.66 16.16 -9.48
CA LEU A 57 2.09 14.91 -8.84
C LEU A 57 2.47 15.06 -7.36
N ARG A 58 1.95 16.10 -6.69
CA ARG A 58 2.18 16.30 -5.26
C ARG A 58 1.38 15.28 -4.44
N LEU A 59 1.98 14.79 -3.36
CA LEU A 59 1.36 13.84 -2.44
C LEU A 59 -0.02 14.30 -1.94
N ASP A 60 -0.18 15.56 -1.55
CA ASP A 60 -1.48 16.11 -1.11
C ASP A 60 -2.59 16.01 -2.19
N THR A 61 -2.23 16.20 -3.46
CA THR A 61 -3.15 16.14 -4.61
C THR A 61 -3.54 14.70 -4.89
N LEU A 62 -2.55 13.81 -4.87
CA LEU A 62 -2.75 12.39 -5.13
C LEU A 62 -3.56 11.72 -4.03
N LEU A 63 -3.31 12.02 -2.76
CA LEU A 63 -4.13 11.51 -1.66
C LEU A 63 -5.59 11.96 -1.78
N SER A 64 -5.81 13.22 -2.19
CA SER A 64 -7.16 13.76 -2.39
C SER A 64 -7.92 13.02 -3.48
N GLU A 65 -7.27 12.74 -4.62
CA GLU A 65 -7.83 11.98 -5.73
C GLU A 65 -8.08 10.51 -5.35
N ILE A 66 -7.05 9.82 -4.85
CA ILE A 66 -7.06 8.37 -4.61
C ILE A 66 -8.04 7.96 -3.51
N TYR A 67 -8.15 8.79 -2.46
CA TYR A 67 -8.96 8.47 -1.28
C TYR A 67 -10.21 9.35 -1.16
N HIS A 68 -10.52 10.16 -2.19
CA HIS A 68 -11.68 11.05 -2.25
C HIS A 68 -11.84 11.93 -0.99
N LEU A 69 -10.73 12.43 -0.47
CA LEU A 69 -10.70 13.28 0.71
C LEU A 69 -10.43 14.74 0.32
N PRO A 70 -10.98 15.73 1.05
CA PRO A 70 -10.66 17.13 0.81
C PRO A 70 -9.15 17.38 0.93
N ARG A 71 -8.60 18.21 0.05
CA ARG A 71 -7.15 18.50 0.00
C ARG A 71 -6.57 19.03 1.31
N VAL A 72 -7.38 19.74 2.10
CA VAL A 72 -7.02 20.20 3.46
C VAL A 72 -6.80 19.01 4.40
N LYS A 73 -7.70 18.02 4.40
CA LYS A 73 -7.54 16.79 5.20
C LYS A 73 -6.33 15.97 4.77
N ALA A 74 -6.03 15.93 3.45
CA ALA A 74 -4.82 15.29 2.93
C ALA A 74 -3.57 15.91 3.57
N SER A 75 -3.51 17.23 3.50
CA SER A 75 -2.39 18.05 3.98
C SER A 75 -2.18 17.92 5.49
N GLU A 76 -3.26 17.86 6.26
CA GLU A 76 -3.24 17.61 7.71
C GLU A 76 -2.78 16.20 8.07
N ALA A 77 -3.19 15.19 7.29
CA ALA A 77 -2.73 13.82 7.52
C ALA A 77 -1.23 13.66 7.26
N ILE A 78 -0.73 14.28 6.17
CA ILE A 78 0.71 14.33 5.87
C ILE A 78 1.47 15.03 7.00
N ALA A 79 1.02 16.21 7.43
CA ALA A 79 1.69 16.98 8.48
C ALA A 79 1.71 16.27 9.85
N ARG A 80 0.78 15.34 10.09
CA ARG A 80 0.74 14.50 11.30
C ARG A 80 1.54 13.19 11.16
N GLY A 81 2.31 13.02 10.09
CA GLY A 81 3.10 11.81 9.84
C GLY A 81 2.25 10.56 9.56
N LEU A 82 1.01 10.74 9.09
CA LEU A 82 0.07 9.64 8.84
C LEU A 82 0.16 9.09 7.41
N ALA A 83 0.95 9.74 6.56
CA ALA A 83 1.23 9.31 5.20
C ALA A 83 2.66 8.78 5.09
N LYS A 84 2.82 7.70 4.33
CA LYS A 84 4.11 7.13 3.97
C LYS A 84 4.24 6.99 2.46
N VAL A 85 5.42 7.21 1.93
CA VAL A 85 5.78 6.92 0.54
C VAL A 85 6.95 5.95 0.59
N ASN A 86 6.86 4.83 -0.13
CA ASN A 86 7.88 3.79 -0.15
C ASN A 86 8.34 3.43 1.27
N TRP A 87 7.37 3.13 2.13
CA TRP A 87 7.54 2.71 3.54
C TRP A 87 8.13 3.77 4.50
N GLU A 88 8.51 4.94 4.02
CA GLU A 88 9.05 6.06 4.81
C GLU A 88 7.98 7.11 5.12
N ILE A 89 8.01 7.71 6.31
CA ILE A 89 7.07 8.77 6.70
C ILE A 89 7.41 10.04 5.92
N VAL A 90 6.41 10.66 5.31
CA VAL A 90 6.56 11.92 4.57
C VAL A 90 5.72 13.00 5.26
N GLU A 91 6.39 14.10 5.64
CA GLU A 91 5.74 15.25 6.31
C GLU A 91 5.56 16.44 5.35
N LYS A 92 6.25 16.43 4.21
CA LYS A 92 6.14 17.47 3.17
C LYS A 92 4.97 17.19 2.25
N ARG A 93 3.98 18.08 2.27
CA ARG A 93 2.74 18.00 1.45
C ARG A 93 3.01 18.06 -0.05
N ASN A 94 4.05 18.78 -0.43
CA ASN A 94 4.51 18.97 -1.80
C ASN A 94 5.57 17.94 -2.21
N PHE A 95 5.68 16.82 -1.50
CA PHE A 95 6.53 15.71 -1.93
C PHE A 95 6.04 15.23 -3.30
N ASP A 96 6.95 15.15 -4.27
CA ASP A 96 6.66 14.73 -5.63
C ASP A 96 6.64 13.21 -5.71
N ILE A 97 5.54 12.68 -6.23
CA ILE A 97 5.31 11.26 -6.41
C ILE A 97 5.61 10.87 -7.85
N ARG A 98 6.15 9.67 -8.03
CA ARG A 98 6.50 9.09 -9.32
C ARG A 98 5.69 7.82 -9.59
N GLU A 99 5.71 7.43 -10.85
CA GLU A 99 5.21 6.14 -11.26
C GLU A 99 5.91 5.00 -10.50
N GLY A 100 5.15 4.00 -10.07
CA GLY A 100 5.64 2.88 -9.28
C GLY A 100 5.64 3.10 -7.76
N ASP A 101 5.55 4.35 -7.29
CA ASP A 101 5.55 4.65 -5.86
C ASP A 101 4.36 4.02 -5.12
N VAL A 102 4.64 3.54 -3.91
CA VAL A 102 3.63 2.98 -3.00
C VAL A 102 3.34 3.99 -1.89
N ILE A 103 2.08 4.38 -1.77
CA ILE A 103 1.61 5.33 -0.76
C ILE A 103 0.81 4.57 0.28
N SER A 104 1.05 4.84 1.56
CA SER A 104 0.22 4.32 2.66
C SER A 104 -0.35 5.48 3.46
N LEU A 105 -1.68 5.50 3.62
CA LEU A 105 -2.36 6.49 4.44
C LEU A 105 -3.05 5.79 5.61
N ARG A 106 -2.72 6.20 6.84
CA ARG A 106 -3.32 5.60 8.04
C ARG A 106 -4.84 5.74 8.01
N GLY A 107 -5.53 4.64 8.32
CA GLY A 107 -7.00 4.56 8.28
C GLY A 107 -7.61 4.37 6.89
N HIS A 108 -6.83 4.47 5.81
CA HIS A 108 -7.33 4.37 4.43
C HIS A 108 -6.73 3.21 3.64
N GLY A 109 -5.55 2.72 4.05
CA GLY A 109 -4.89 1.56 3.44
C GLY A 109 -3.69 1.95 2.58
N ARG A 110 -3.38 1.13 1.57
CA ARG A 110 -2.27 1.36 0.64
C ARG A 110 -2.78 1.64 -0.75
N SER A 111 -2.06 2.47 -1.47
CA SER A 111 -2.24 2.70 -2.89
C SER A 111 -0.90 2.65 -3.62
N LYS A 112 -0.94 2.46 -4.93
CA LYS A 112 0.23 2.41 -5.78
C LYS A 112 -0.04 3.20 -7.04
N ILE A 113 0.91 4.04 -7.43
CA ILE A 113 0.85 4.72 -8.72
C ILE A 113 1.26 3.74 -9.80
N ILE A 114 0.36 3.46 -10.73
CA ILE A 114 0.59 2.52 -11.83
C ILE A 114 1.16 3.25 -13.03
N SER A 115 0.59 4.41 -13.37
CA SER A 115 1.15 5.25 -14.43
C SER A 115 0.80 6.72 -14.24
N CYS A 116 1.75 7.59 -14.55
CA CYS A 116 1.53 9.02 -14.70
C CYS A 116 1.58 9.37 -16.19
N GLY A 117 0.41 9.47 -16.82
CA GLY A 117 0.28 9.66 -18.26
C GLY A 117 0.35 11.12 -18.72
N GLY A 118 0.01 11.32 -20.00
CA GLY A 118 0.02 12.63 -20.65
C GLY A 118 -1.03 13.61 -20.11
N LEU A 119 -0.90 14.87 -20.55
CA LEU A 119 -1.77 15.96 -20.13
C LEU A 119 -3.12 15.91 -20.86
N THR A 120 -4.18 16.28 -20.16
CA THR A 120 -5.50 16.54 -20.74
C THR A 120 -5.53 17.90 -21.43
N LYS A 121 -6.58 18.18 -22.22
CA LYS A 121 -6.80 19.50 -22.84
C LYS A 121 -6.83 20.67 -21.83
N LYS A 122 -7.14 20.39 -20.56
CA LYS A 122 -7.14 21.36 -19.45
C LYS A 122 -5.85 21.31 -18.61
N ASN A 123 -4.77 20.78 -19.18
CA ASN A 123 -3.45 20.70 -18.56
C ASN A 123 -3.38 19.91 -17.23
N LYS A 124 -4.33 19.00 -16.99
CA LYS A 124 -4.27 18.02 -15.88
C LYS A 124 -3.54 16.76 -16.30
N ILE A 125 -2.81 16.14 -15.38
CA ILE A 125 -2.08 14.88 -15.56
C ILE A 125 -3.07 13.71 -15.42
N ARG A 126 -3.06 12.79 -16.38
CA ARG A 126 -3.82 11.53 -16.28
C ARG A 126 -3.08 10.54 -15.37
N LEU A 127 -3.81 9.86 -14.51
CA LEU A 127 -3.24 8.95 -13.52
C LEU A 127 -3.96 7.61 -13.58
N GLN A 128 -3.21 6.51 -13.52
CA GLN A 128 -3.72 5.20 -13.14
C GLN A 128 -3.14 4.83 -11.79
N TYR A 129 -3.98 4.35 -10.89
CA TYR A 129 -3.58 3.96 -9.55
C TYR A 129 -4.33 2.71 -9.09
N GLY A 130 -3.63 1.89 -8.30
CA GLY A 130 -4.24 0.80 -7.56
C GLY A 130 -4.51 1.22 -6.13
N ARG A 131 -5.60 0.71 -5.54
CA ARG A 131 -5.85 0.77 -4.09
C ARG A 131 -6.02 -0.63 -3.53
N LEU A 132 -5.28 -0.94 -2.48
CA LEU A 132 -5.38 -2.20 -1.77
C LEU A 132 -6.52 -2.09 -0.74
N ASN A 133 -7.58 -2.88 -0.93
CA ASN A 133 -8.69 -3.01 0.01
C ASN A 133 -8.34 -3.88 1.22
#